data_AF-C1HED0-F1
#
_entry.id   AF-C1HED0-F1
#
_cell.length_a   1.000
_cell.length_b   1.000
_cell.length_c   1.000
_cell.angle_alpha   90.00
_cell.angle_beta   90.00
_cell.angle_gamma   90.00
#
_symmetry.space_group_name_H-M   'P 1'
#
loop_
_entity.id
_entity.type
_entity.pdbx_description
1 polymer ?
#
loop_
_entity_poly.entity_id
_entity_poly.type
_entity_poly.pdbx_seq_one_letter_code
_entity_poly.pdbx_strand_id
1 'polypeptide(L)'
;MKLATTLITLGLTLAGGVVSDPIPVNLDLAAFQAIFNSIDSSSSAYSAAIKRGQEGGIISAGDNLVTDINKGVENANVKEKFSAFEVLGLIMPLESLTKKIEAMTGEIIAKKDEFKA
;
A
#
# COMPACT_ATOMS: atom_id res chain seq x y z
N MET A 1 -16.63 -3.20 -23.03
CA MET A 1 -16.78 -4.64 -22.67
C MET A 1 -16.94 -4.75 -21.17
N LYS A 2 -17.84 -5.65 -20.74
CA LYS A 2 -18.27 -5.90 -19.36
C LYS A 2 -17.10 -6.39 -18.48
N LEU A 3 -16.88 -5.74 -17.33
CA LEU A 3 -16.24 -6.36 -16.17
C LEU A 3 -17.33 -6.51 -15.11
N ALA A 4 -18.08 -7.58 -15.29
CA ALA A 4 -19.14 -8.01 -14.41
C ALA A 4 -18.55 -8.92 -13.32
N THR A 5 -19.04 -8.72 -12.10
CA THR A 5 -19.43 -9.80 -11.17
C THR A 5 -18.36 -10.81 -10.74
N THR A 6 -17.64 -10.48 -9.66
CA THR A 6 -17.38 -11.42 -8.54
C THR A 6 -16.82 -10.67 -7.32
N LEU A 7 -17.59 -9.71 -6.79
CA LEU A 7 -17.44 -9.34 -5.38
C LEU A 7 -18.09 -10.49 -4.59
N ILE A 8 -17.26 -11.47 -4.29
CA ILE A 8 -17.58 -12.63 -3.48
C ILE A 8 -18.01 -12.12 -2.11
N THR A 9 -19.28 -12.39 -1.82
CA THR A 9 -19.98 -12.39 -0.54
C THR A 9 -19.08 -12.78 0.63
N LEU A 10 -18.35 -11.82 1.20
CA LEU A 10 -17.88 -11.91 2.57
C LEU A 10 -19.10 -11.69 3.46
N GLY A 11 -19.67 -12.82 3.90
CA GLY A 11 -20.83 -12.88 4.77
C GLY A 11 -20.64 -12.04 6.02
N LEU A 12 -21.23 -10.85 5.97
CA LEU A 12 -21.63 -10.04 7.11
C LEU A 12 -22.65 -10.84 7.94
N THR A 13 -22.19 -11.81 8.72
CA THR A 13 -22.92 -12.28 9.90
C THR A 13 -22.66 -11.30 11.05
N LEU A 14 -23.04 -10.03 10.85
CA LEU A 14 -23.17 -9.02 11.91
C LEU A 14 -24.64 -8.79 12.30
N ALA A 15 -25.54 -9.70 11.90
CA ALA A 15 -26.96 -9.65 12.21
C ALA A 15 -27.36 -10.87 13.04
N GLY A 16 -27.05 -10.88 14.34
CA GLY A 16 -27.52 -11.95 15.23
C GLY A 16 -26.78 -12.12 16.56
N GLY A 17 -26.96 -11.19 17.50
CA GLY A 17 -27.15 -11.56 18.92
C GLY A 17 -26.02 -12.21 19.71
N VAL A 18 -24.74 -12.11 19.32
CA VAL A 18 -23.60 -12.52 20.16
C VAL A 18 -22.75 -11.29 20.45
N VAL A 19 -22.61 -10.93 21.72
CA VAL A 19 -21.56 -10.02 22.18
C VAL A 19 -20.26 -10.78 22.02
N SER A 20 -19.67 -10.73 20.82
CA SER A 20 -18.30 -11.19 20.61
C SER A 20 -17.40 -10.23 21.38
N ASP A 21 -16.60 -10.74 22.32
CA ASP A 21 -15.47 -10.01 22.88
C ASP A 21 -14.73 -9.28 21.75
N PRO A 22 -14.25 -8.04 21.97
CA PRO A 22 -13.50 -7.33 20.95
C PRO A 22 -12.36 -8.22 20.50
N ILE A 23 -12.41 -8.66 19.23
CA ILE A 23 -11.33 -9.41 18.62
C ILE A 23 -10.10 -8.51 18.80
N PRO A 24 -9.07 -8.95 19.55
CA PRO A 24 -7.90 -8.14 19.75
C PRO A 24 -7.36 -7.78 18.38
N VAL A 25 -7.27 -6.48 18.09
CA VAL A 25 -6.56 -6.02 16.88
C VAL A 25 -5.14 -6.54 17.05
N ASN A 26 -4.76 -7.54 16.25
CA ASN A 26 -3.41 -8.08 16.31
C ASN A 26 -2.44 -6.94 16.04
N LEU A 27 -1.61 -6.62 17.03
CA LEU A 27 -0.66 -5.51 17.00
C LEU A 27 0.26 -5.61 15.77
N ASP A 28 0.50 -6.83 15.30
CA ASP A 28 1.28 -7.11 14.10
C ASP A 28 0.58 -6.73 12.80
N LEU A 29 -0.75 -6.88 12.73
CA LEU A 29 -1.53 -6.38 11.60
C LEU A 29 -1.47 -4.85 11.53
N ALA A 30 -1.61 -4.17 12.67
CA ALA A 30 -1.49 -2.72 12.75
C ALA A 30 -0.07 -2.25 12.35
N ALA A 31 0.97 -2.99 12.73
CA ALA A 31 2.35 -2.70 12.31
C ALA A 31 2.52 -2.83 10.78
N PHE A 32 1.97 -3.87 10.15
CA PHE A 32 2.01 -4.00 8.70
C PHE A 32 1.17 -2.96 7.97
N GLN A 33 0.00 -2.61 8.50
CA GLN A 33 -0.79 -1.49 7.98
C GLN A 33 -0.01 -0.17 8.06
N ALA A 34 0.74 0.07 9.13
CA ALA A 34 1.61 1.24 9.25
C ALA A 34 2.72 1.25 8.19
N ILE A 35 3.33 0.10 7.87
CA ILE A 35 4.30 -0.03 6.78
C ILE A 35 3.66 0.37 5.45
N PHE A 36 2.49 -0.20 5.13
CA PHE A 36 1.79 0.12 3.88
C PHE A 36 1.41 1.59 3.79
N ASN A 37 0.95 2.20 4.88
CA ASN A 37 0.62 3.63 4.93
C ASN A 37 1.85 4.51 4.71
N SER A 38 3.02 4.14 5.24
CA SER A 38 4.27 4.87 5.01
C SER A 38 4.68 4.83 3.54
N ILE A 39 4.68 3.62 2.94
CA ILE A 39 5.03 3.44 1.53
C ILE A 39 4.01 4.14 0.63
N ASP A 40 2.72 4.10 0.97
CA ASP A 40 1.67 4.82 0.25
C ASP A 40 1.92 6.34 0.27
N SER A 41 2.20 6.90 1.45
CA SER A 41 2.49 8.33 1.61
C SER A 41 3.72 8.76 0.80
N SER A 42 4.82 8.02 0.89
CA SER A 42 6.05 8.29 0.13
C SER A 42 5.86 8.10 -1.38
N SER A 43 5.03 7.14 -1.79
CA SER A 43 4.62 6.94 -3.19
C SER A 43 3.82 8.14 -3.72
N SER A 44 2.90 8.70 -2.92
CA SER A 44 2.18 9.94 -3.25
C SER A 44 3.15 11.12 -3.42
N ALA A 45 4.10 11.26 -2.50
CA ALA A 45 5.09 12.34 -2.54
C ALA A 45 5.97 12.26 -3.79
N TYR A 46 6.40 11.06 -4.17
CA TYR A 46 7.19 10.82 -5.37
C TYR A 46 6.39 11.06 -6.66
N SER A 47 5.15 10.56 -6.75
CA SER A 47 4.22 10.91 -7.85
C SER A 47 4.05 12.43 -7.99
N ALA A 48 3.85 13.14 -6.88
CA ALA A 48 3.73 14.59 -6.89
C ALA A 48 5.03 15.29 -7.34
N ALA A 49 6.20 14.75 -6.97
CA ALA A 49 7.49 15.26 -7.42
C ALA A 49 7.69 15.06 -8.94
N ILE A 50 7.35 13.87 -9.47
CA ILE A 50 7.38 13.56 -10.91
C ILE A 50 6.49 14.54 -11.69
N LYS A 51 5.28 14.80 -11.19
CA LYS A 51 4.35 15.78 -11.80
C LYS A 51 4.90 17.20 -11.80
N ARG A 52 5.67 17.58 -10.77
CA ARG A 52 6.34 18.91 -10.68
C ARG A 52 7.59 19.01 -11.56
N GLY A 53 8.19 17.89 -11.98
CA GLY A 53 9.37 17.88 -12.85
C GLY A 53 10.66 18.44 -12.23
N GLN A 54 10.72 18.59 -10.91
CA GLN A 54 11.89 19.14 -10.22
C GLN A 54 12.85 18.02 -9.85
N GLU A 55 13.99 17.92 -10.55
CA GLU A 55 14.99 16.85 -10.38
C GLU A 55 15.33 16.58 -8.90
N GLY A 56 15.73 17.61 -8.14
CA GLY A 56 16.06 17.44 -6.72
C GLY A 56 14.89 16.97 -5.86
N GLY A 57 13.66 17.37 -6.20
CA GLY A 57 12.46 16.90 -5.52
C GLY A 57 12.10 15.46 -5.86
N ILE A 58 12.38 15.03 -7.10
CA ILE A 58 12.16 13.66 -7.57
C ILE A 58 13.16 12.72 -6.91
N ILE A 59 14.44 13.07 -6.92
CA ILE A 59 15.51 12.27 -6.27
C ILE A 59 15.21 12.14 -4.77
N SER A 60 14.97 13.26 -4.07
CA SER A 60 14.70 13.22 -2.63
C SER A 60 13.44 12.42 -2.27
N ALA A 61 12.36 12.55 -3.04
CA ALA A 61 11.15 11.76 -2.80
C ALA A 61 11.33 10.28 -3.15
N GLY A 62 12.16 9.96 -4.16
CA GLY A 62 12.55 8.59 -4.50
C GLY A 62 13.38 7.92 -3.41
N ASP A 63 14.37 8.63 -2.87
CA ASP A 63 15.21 8.15 -1.76
C ASP A 63 14.38 7.88 -0.50
N ASN A 64 13.40 8.76 -0.22
CA ASN A 64 12.46 8.56 0.88
C ASN A 64 11.58 7.32 0.66
N LEU A 65 11.08 7.11 -0.56
CA LEU A 65 10.30 5.92 -0.91
C LEU A 65 11.13 4.64 -0.73
N VAL A 66 12.36 4.60 -1.22
CA VAL A 66 13.27 3.45 -1.03
C VAL A 66 13.57 3.22 0.44
N THR A 67 13.78 4.29 1.21
CA THR A 67 14.01 4.21 2.65
C THR A 67 12.83 3.59 3.39
N ASP A 68 11.60 4.01 3.06
CA ASP A 68 10.38 3.47 3.69
C ASP A 68 10.12 2.02 3.29
N ILE A 69 10.44 1.64 2.04
CA ILE A 69 10.39 0.24 1.60
C ILE A 69 11.38 -0.61 2.42
N ASN A 70 12.63 -0.15 2.56
CA ASN A 70 13.65 -0.90 3.30
C ASN A 70 13.28 -1.05 4.79
N LYS A 71 12.79 0.01 5.44
CA LYS A 71 12.25 -0.07 6.81
C LYS A 71 11.06 -1.02 6.90
N GLY A 72 10.20 -1.03 5.88
CA GLY A 72 9.09 -1.97 5.77
C GLY A 72 9.56 -3.42 5.74
N VAL A 73 10.56 -3.72 4.92
CA VAL A 73 11.17 -5.06 4.83
C VAL A 73 11.82 -5.48 6.14
N GLU A 74 12.58 -4.59 6.78
CA GLU A 74 13.19 -4.84 8.08
C GLU A 74 12.15 -5.15 9.15
N ASN A 75 11.08 -4.34 9.24
CA ASN A 75 10.00 -4.53 10.20
C ASN A 75 9.20 -5.81 9.92
N ALA A 76 8.96 -6.14 8.65
CA ALA A 76 8.23 -7.35 8.26
C ALA A 76 8.99 -8.64 8.61
N ASN A 77 10.32 -8.65 8.46
CA ASN A 77 11.17 -9.82 8.74
C ASN A 77 11.23 -10.21 10.22
N VAL A 78 10.91 -9.28 11.13
CA VAL A 78 10.92 -9.52 12.58
C VAL A 78 9.62 -10.14 13.09
N LYS A 79 8.56 -10.17 12.27
CA LYS A 79 7.22 -10.56 12.71
C LYS A 79 6.96 -12.06 12.52
N GLU A 80 6.16 -12.62 13.43
CA GLU A 80 5.65 -13.98 13.31
C GLU A 80 4.79 -14.14 12.06
N LYS A 81 4.64 -15.38 11.60
CA LYS A 81 3.80 -15.67 10.43
C LYS A 81 2.35 -15.31 10.74
N PHE A 82 1.74 -14.51 9.87
CA PHE A 82 0.31 -14.20 9.95
C PHE A 82 -0.58 -15.43 9.80
N SER A 83 -1.70 -15.41 10.52
CA SER A 83 -2.84 -16.28 10.25
C SER A 83 -3.52 -15.91 8.92
N ALA A 84 -4.28 -16.84 8.35
CA ALA A 84 -5.03 -16.58 7.11
C ALA A 84 -5.99 -15.39 7.23
N PHE A 85 -6.60 -15.19 8.40
CA PHE A 85 -7.51 -14.07 8.64
C PHE A 85 -6.80 -12.71 8.65
N GLU A 86 -5.60 -12.63 9.23
CA GLU A 86 -4.81 -11.40 9.20
C GLU A 86 -4.35 -11.05 7.79
N VAL A 87 -3.96 -12.05 7.01
CA VAL A 87 -3.58 -11.85 5.61
C VAL A 87 -4.73 -11.25 4.80
N LEU A 88 -5.99 -11.65 5.04
CA LEU A 88 -7.16 -11.04 4.37
C LEU A 88 -7.26 -9.53 4.63
N GLY A 89 -6.89 -9.07 5.82
CA GLY A 89 -6.85 -7.64 6.17
C GLY A 89 -5.74 -6.85 5.47
N LEU A 90 -4.74 -7.54 4.90
CA LEU A 90 -3.60 -6.95 4.20
C LEU A 90 -3.77 -6.93 2.67
N ILE A 91 -4.67 -7.75 2.11
CA ILE A 91 -4.87 -7.86 0.66
C ILE A 91 -5.30 -6.51 0.05
N MET A 92 -6.33 -5.85 0.61
CA MET A 92 -6.83 -4.59 0.05
C MET A 92 -5.78 -3.46 0.09
N PRO A 93 -5.06 -3.23 1.22
CA PRO A 93 -3.94 -2.28 1.24
C PRO A 93 -2.86 -2.60 0.19
N LEU A 94 -2.51 -3.88 0.02
CA LEU A 94 -1.50 -4.31 -0.95
C LEU A 94 -1.95 -4.07 -2.39
N GLU A 95 -3.20 -4.38 -2.74
CA GLU A 95 -3.76 -4.10 -4.06
C GLU A 95 -3.81 -2.60 -4.35
N SER A 96 -4.19 -1.79 -3.35
CA SER A 96 -4.19 -0.33 -3.46
C SER A 96 -2.79 0.21 -3.74
N LEU A 97 -1.80 -0.27 -2.99
CA LEU A 97 -0.41 0.11 -3.18
C LEU A 97 0.12 -0.31 -4.57
N THR A 98 -0.24 -1.50 -5.02
CA THR A 98 0.14 -2.03 -6.34
C THR A 98 -0.36 -1.12 -7.46
N LYS A 99 -1.65 -0.77 -7.44
CA LYS A 99 -2.25 0.17 -8.43
C LYS A 99 -1.57 1.53 -8.44
N LYS A 100 -1.14 2.00 -7.26
CA LYS A 100 -0.43 3.28 -7.14
C LYS A 100 0.97 3.24 -7.75
N ILE A 101 1.71 2.15 -7.54
CA ILE A 101 3.02 1.93 -8.15
C ILE A 101 2.88 1.83 -9.68
N GLU A 102 1.86 1.14 -10.18
CA GLU A 102 1.54 1.08 -11.62
C GLU A 102 1.26 2.47 -12.20
N ALA A 103 0.42 3.27 -11.53
CA ALA A 103 0.11 4.63 -11.94
C ALA A 103 1.35 5.53 -11.96
N MET A 104 2.18 5.45 -10.91
CA MET A 104 3.43 6.20 -10.79
C MET A 104 4.43 5.79 -11.88
N THR A 105 4.53 4.51 -12.22
CA THR A 105 5.35 4.04 -13.33
C THR A 105 4.86 4.65 -14.65
N GLY A 106 3.55 4.72 -14.85
CA GLY A 106 2.93 5.43 -15.98
C GLY A 106 3.28 6.92 -16.03
N GLU A 107 3.31 7.60 -14.89
CA GLU A 107 3.70 9.01 -14.79
C GLU A 107 5.18 9.24 -15.14
N ILE A 108 6.08 8.37 -14.69
CA ILE A 108 7.50 8.42 -15.06
C ILE A 108 7.65 8.23 -16.57
N ILE A 109 6.97 7.25 -17.15
CA ILE A 109 7.01 6.97 -18.58
C ILE A 109 6.48 8.17 -19.38
N ALA A 110 5.40 8.81 -18.92
CA ALA A 110 4.85 10.01 -19.55
C ALA A 110 5.81 11.20 -19.50
N LYS A 111 6.63 11.30 -18.45
CA LYS A 111 7.66 12.34 -18.25
C LYS A 111 9.03 11.98 -18.82
N LYS A 112 9.19 10.79 -19.41
CA LYS A 112 10.48 10.28 -19.90
C LYS A 112 11.24 11.26 -20.79
N ASP A 113 10.54 11.99 -21.67
CA ASP A 113 11.19 12.91 -22.59
C ASP A 113 11.60 14.23 -21.90
N GLU A 114 10.91 14.64 -20.83
CA GLU A 114 11.31 15.77 -19.98
C GLU A 114 12.54 15.43 -19.13
N PHE A 115 12.72 14.16 -18.74
CA PHE A 115 13.92 13.72 -18.01
C PHE A 115 15.16 13.52 -18.89
N LYS A 116 14.99 13.51 -20.22
CA LYS A 116 16.09 13.35 -21.18
C LYS A 116 16.64 14.67 -21.70
N ALA A 117 15.87 15.76 -21.55
CA ALA A 117 16.22 17.10 -22.02
C ALA A 117 17.05 17.84 -20.96
#